data_AF-A0A363U4C4-F1
#
_entry.id   AF-A0A363U4C4-F1
#
_cell.length_a   1.000
_cell.length_b   1.000
_cell.length_c   1.000
_cell.angle_alpha   90.00
_cell.angle_beta   90.00
_cell.angle_gamma   90.00
#
_symmetry.space_group_name_H-M   'P 1'
#
loop_
_entity.id
_entity.type
_entity.pdbx_description
1 polymer ?
#
loop_
_entity_poly.entity_id
_entity_poly.type
_entity_poly.pdbx_seq_one_letter_code
_entity_poly.pdbx_strand_id
1 'polypeptide(L)' 'EKLIPHKNRFLSVQSSTSERVENLMLLKELAENGKIRPVIDKSYPLEQTAEAHRYVESGRKKGNVVITMMW' A
#
# COMPACT_ATOMS: atom_id res chain seq x y z
N GLU A 1 16.85 -9.52 17.82
CA GLU A 1 16.80 -8.27 18.61
C GLU A 1 15.35 -7.93 18.98
N LYS A 2 15.09 -7.27 20.12
CA LYS A 2 13.76 -7.29 20.78
C LYS A 2 13.30 -5.90 21.25
N LEU A 3 12.30 -5.32 20.57
CA LEU A 3 11.68 -3.98 20.78
C LEU A 3 10.27 -3.99 20.12
N ILE A 4 9.15 -3.39 20.59
CA ILE A 4 8.69 -2.81 21.88
C ILE A 4 7.17 -3.13 21.97
N PRO A 5 6.56 -3.52 23.12
CA PRO A 5 5.16 -3.96 23.17
C PRO A 5 4.14 -2.79 23.22
N HIS A 6 4.06 -1.99 22.17
CA HIS A 6 2.81 -1.29 21.86
C HIS A 6 1.89 -2.16 21.01
N LYS A 7 0.59 -1.88 21.08
CA LYS A 7 -0.55 -2.69 20.61
C LYS A 7 -0.65 -2.76 19.06
N ASN A 8 0.45 -3.13 18.42
CA ASN A 8 0.64 -3.15 16.97
C ASN A 8 -0.02 -4.42 16.40
N ARG A 9 -1.31 -4.30 16.06
CA ARG A 9 -1.98 -5.28 15.21
C ARG A 9 -1.41 -5.16 13.80
N PHE A 10 -0.31 -5.86 13.52
CA PHE A 10 0.20 -6.06 12.18
C PHE A 10 -0.87 -6.79 11.36
N LEU A 11 -1.60 -6.06 10.52
CA LEU A 11 -2.51 -6.65 9.56
C LEU A 11 -1.68 -7.23 8.42
N SER A 12 -1.51 -8.56 8.44
CA SER A 12 -0.93 -9.29 7.32
C SER A 12 -1.79 -9.10 6.07
N VAL A 13 -1.15 -9.04 4.91
CA VAL A 13 -1.82 -9.03 3.60
C VAL A 13 -2.37 -10.40 3.20
N GLN A 14 -2.19 -11.43 4.04
CA GLN A 14 -2.96 -12.67 3.92
C GLN A 14 -4.44 -12.36 4.13
N SER A 15 -5.16 -12.30 3.01
CA SER A 15 -6.53 -11.81 2.95
C SER A 15 -7.49 -12.69 3.75
N SER A 16 -8.11 -12.10 4.79
CA SER A 16 -9.31 -12.63 5.43
C SER A 16 -10.59 -12.27 4.66
N THR A 17 -10.45 -11.60 3.51
CA THR A 17 -11.54 -11.08 2.69
C THR A 17 -11.56 -11.74 1.32
N SER A 18 -12.68 -12.34 0.94
CA SER A 18 -12.89 -12.83 -0.44
C SER A 18 -12.76 -11.65 -1.41
N GLU A 19 -11.83 -11.76 -2.36
CA GLU A 19 -11.61 -10.78 -3.44
C GLU A 19 -12.80 -10.84 -4.42
N ARG A 20 -13.83 -10.06 -4.11
CA ARG A 20 -15.07 -9.97 -4.86
C ARG A 20 -15.08 -8.73 -5.76
N VAL A 21 -15.61 -8.87 -6.97
CA VAL A 21 -15.70 -7.79 -7.96
C VAL A 21 -16.54 -6.63 -7.43
N GLU A 22 -17.61 -6.92 -6.69
CA GLU A 22 -18.50 -5.95 -6.06
C GLU A 22 -17.76 -5.06 -5.05
N ASN A 23 -16.79 -5.62 -4.30
CA ASN A 23 -15.96 -4.86 -3.37
C ASN A 23 -15.02 -3.90 -4.12
N LEU A 24 -14.46 -4.32 -5.25
CA LEU A 24 -13.61 -3.48 -6.10
C LEU A 24 -14.41 -2.35 -6.77
N MET A 25 -15.64 -2.63 -7.20
CA MET A 25 -16.56 -1.62 -7.74
C MET A 25 -16.93 -0.57 -6.68
N LEU A 26 -17.24 -0.99 -5.45
CA LEU A 26 -17.50 -0.08 -4.33
C LEU A 26 -16.27 0.79 -4.00
N LEU A 27 -15.08 0.20 -3.93
CA LEU A 27 -13.84 0.95 -3.69
C LEU A 27 -13.56 1.97 -4.79
N LYS A 28 -13.84 1.63 -6.06
CA LYS A 28 -13.74 2.54 -7.19
C LYS A 28 -14.69 3.75 -7.02
N GLU A 29 -15.98 3.51 -6.76
CA GLU A 29 -16.97 4.58 -6.58
C GLU A 29 -16.58 5.52 -5.42
N LEU A 30 -16.09 4.97 -4.31
CA LEU A 30 -15.66 5.75 -3.15
C LEU A 30 -14.39 6.58 -3.44
N ALA A 31 -13.49 6.08 -4.29
CA ALA A 31 -12.29 6.80 -4.73
C ALA A 31 -12.62 7.91 -5.75
N GLU A 32 -13.48 7.64 -6.73
CA GLU A 32 -13.92 8.61 -7.74
C GLU A 32 -14.69 9.78 -7.10
N ASN A 33 -15.54 9.49 -6.10
CA ASN A 33 -16.21 10.53 -5.29
C ASN A 33 -15.28 11.20 -4.25
N GLY A 34 -13.99 10.88 -4.22
CA GLY A 34 -13.00 11.46 -3.31
C GLY A 34 -13.21 11.14 -1.81
N LYS A 35 -14.13 10.23 -1.48
CA LYS A 35 -14.43 9.78 -0.10
C LYS A 35 -13.31 8.92 0.48
N ILE A 36 -12.60 8.19 -0.38
CA ILE A 36 -11.35 7.49 -0.06
C ILE A 36 -10.21 8.14 -0.86
N ARG A 37 -9.11 8.48 -0.18
CA ARG A 37 -7.88 8.95 -0.82
C ARG A 37 -6.73 8.04 -0.39
N PRO A 38 -6.01 7.37 -1.31
CA PRO A 38 -4.84 6.58 -0.96
C PRO A 38 -3.72 7.50 -0.47
N VAL A 39 -3.12 7.16 0.67
CA VAL A 39 -1.91 7.84 1.15
C VAL A 39 -0.72 7.28 0.36
N ILE A 40 -0.20 8.06 -0.58
CA ILE A 40 1.04 7.75 -1.31
C ILE A 40 2.22 8.33 -0.52
N ASP A 41 3.21 7.50 -0.25
CA ASP A 41 4.41 7.87 0.52
C ASP A 41 5.59 8.21 -0.41
N LYS A 42 5.81 7.35 -1.43
CA LYS A 42 6.85 7.53 -2.44
C LYS A 42 6.39 7.01 -3.80
N SER A 43 6.88 7.68 -4.83
CA SER A 43 6.78 7.27 -6.23
C SER A 43 8.17 6.98 -6.76
N TYR A 44 8.34 5.85 -7.44
CA TYR A 44 9.60 5.45 -8.09
C TYR A 44 9.35 5.17 -9.57
N PRO A 45 10.21 5.60 -10.51
CA PRO A 45 10.11 5.17 -11.89
C PRO A 45 10.42 3.67 -12.03
N LEU A 46 9.98 3.03 -13.11
CA LEU A 46 10.07 1.56 -13.29
C LEU A 46 11.49 1.02 -13.10
N GLU A 47 12.49 1.75 -13.57
CA GLU A 47 13.91 1.41 -13.48
C GLU A 47 14.41 1.32 -12.03
N GLN A 48 13.70 1.96 -11.08
CA GLN A 48 14.02 1.99 -9.66
C GLN A 48 13.20 0.99 -8.83
N THR A 49 12.51 0.03 -9.46
CA THR A 49 11.73 -1.02 -8.76
C THR A 49 12.53 -1.73 -7.67
N ALA A 50 13.83 -2.01 -7.89
CA ALA A 50 14.69 -2.62 -6.87
C ALA A 50 14.92 -1.75 -5.64
N GLU A 51 14.94 -0.41 -5.79
CA GLU A 51 15.04 0.54 -4.67
C GLU A 51 13.70 0.68 -3.94
N ALA A 52 12.58 0.67 -4.68
CA ALA A 52 11.24 0.65 -4.10
C ALA A 52 11.04 -0.58 -3.19
N HIS A 53 11.51 -1.76 -3.62
CA HIS A 53 11.50 -2.97 -2.80
C HIS A 53 12.33 -2.83 -1.51
N ARG A 54 13.61 -2.41 -1.60
CA ARG A 54 14.46 -2.16 -0.43
C ARG A 54 13.81 -1.18 0.56
N TYR A 55 13.16 -0.13 0.05
CA TYR A 55 12.46 0.83 0.90
C TYR A 55 11.26 0.20 1.63
N VAL A 56 10.44 -0.61 0.95
CA VAL A 56 9.31 -1.33 1.57
C VAL A 56 9.80 -2.33 2.62
N GLU A 57 10.84 -3.09 2.32
CA GLU A 57 11.47 -4.08 3.22
C GLU A 57 12.05 -3.45 4.49
N SER A 58 12.50 -2.19 4.43
CA SER A 58 12.97 -1.45 5.61
C SER A 58 11.90 -1.21 6.68
N GLY A 59 10.62 -1.45 6.37
CA GLY A 59 9.48 -1.23 7.27
C GLY A 59 9.15 0.24 7.52
N ARG A 60 9.82 1.18 6.84
CA ARG A 60 9.70 2.63 7.07
C ARG A 60 8.59 3.32 6.27
N LYS A 61 7.79 2.57 5.51
CA LYS A 61 6.70 3.14 4.70
C LYS A 61 5.55 3.63 5.59
N LYS A 62 5.10 4.86 5.35
CA LYS A 62 3.95 5.52 5.99
C LYS A 62 2.65 5.35 5.20
N GLY A 63 2.75 4.90 3.95
CA GLY A 63 1.64 4.71 3.02
C GLY A 63 2.01 3.72 1.92
N ASN A 64 1.31 3.82 0.79
CA ASN A 64 1.61 3.03 -0.40
C ASN A 64 2.82 3.59 -1.14
N VAL A 65 3.65 2.69 -1.66
CA VAL A 65 4.74 2.99 -2.59
C VAL A 65 4.22 2.65 -3.98
N VAL A 66 4.35 3.57 -4.94
CA VAL A 66 3.85 3.40 -6.30
C VAL A 66 5.00 3.38 -7.30
N ILE A 67 4.87 2.54 -8.33
CA ILE A 67 5.77 2.56 -9.49
C ILE A 67 5.11 3.39 -10.59
N THR A 68 5.84 4.38 -11.10
CA THR A 68 5.39 5.28 -12.16
C THR A 68 5.98 4.87 -13.51
N MET A 69 5.11 4.67 -14.51
CA MET A 69 5.51 4.56 -15.90
C MET A 69 5.62 5.95 -16.51
N MET A 70 6.73 6.23 -17.19
CA MET A 70 6.79 7.33 -18.15
C MET A 70 6.40 6.78 -19.53
N TRP A 71 5.52 7.48 -20.24
CA TRP A 71 5.07 7.15 -21.60
C TRP A 71 5.76 8.05 -22.61
#